data_AF-A0A268KA38-F1
#
_entry.id   AF-A0A268KA38-F1
#
_cell.length_a   1.000
_cell.length_b   1.000
_cell.length_c   1.000
_cell.angle_alpha   90.00
_cell.angle_beta   90.00
_cell.angle_gamma   90.00
#
_symmetry.space_group_name_H-M   'P 1'
#
loop_
_entity.id
_entity.type
_entity.pdbx_description
1 polymer ?
#
loop_
_entity_poly.entity_id
_entity_poly.type
_entity_poly.pdbx_seq_one_letter_code
_entity_poly.pdbx_strand_id
1 'polypeptide(L)' 'MNIGREYLKTVIKRFTEAKITTEKAIEQLTESELFWSPNEESNSIAIIIKHMSGNMVSRWTDFLHTDGEKPDR' A
#
# COMPACT_ATOMS: atom_id res chain seq x y z
N MET A 1 -3.87 -4.51 -31.41
CA MET A 1 -3.31 -4.50 -30.04
C MET A 1 -3.90 -3.30 -29.31
N ASN A 2 -4.58 -3.47 -28.18
CA ASN A 2 -5.13 -2.35 -27.42
C ASN A 2 -4.15 -2.00 -26.30
N ILE A 3 -3.43 -0.89 -26.45
CA ILE A 3 -2.37 -0.45 -25.54
C ILE A 3 -2.92 -0.28 -24.11
N GLY A 4 -4.11 0.28 -23.96
CA GLY A 4 -4.74 0.48 -22.65
C GLY A 4 -4.99 -0.83 -21.90
N ARG A 5 -5.45 -1.88 -22.61
CA ARG A 5 -5.65 -3.21 -22.01
C ARG A 5 -4.34 -3.86 -21.58
N GLU A 6 -3.30 -3.79 -22.40
CA GLU A 6 -1.99 -4.36 -22.06
C GLU A 6 -1.30 -3.58 -20.93
N TYR A 7 -1.44 -2.26 -20.91
CA TYR A 7 -0.95 -1.42 -19.82
C TYR A 7 -1.63 -1.77 -18.50
N LEU A 8 -2.97 -1.82 -18.46
CA LEU A 8 -3.72 -2.17 -17.25
C LEU A 8 -3.32 -3.56 -16.72
N LYS A 9 -3.23 -4.56 -17.60
CA LYS A 9 -2.74 -5.90 -17.24
C LYS A 9 -1.34 -5.86 -16.63
N THR A 10 -0.45 -5.05 -17.20
CA THR A 10 0.93 -4.91 -16.72
C THR A 10 0.98 -4.25 -15.34
N VAL A 11 0.24 -3.16 -15.14
CA VAL A 11 0.18 -2.45 -13.86
C VAL A 11 -0.38 -3.35 -12.75
N ILE A 12 -1.47 -4.08 -13.02
CA ILE A 12 -2.03 -5.04 -12.06
C ILE A 12 -0.99 -6.10 -11.70
N LYS A 13 -0.29 -6.67 -12.68
CA LYS A 13 0.76 -7.67 -12.43
C LYS A 13 1.86 -7.11 -11.53
N ARG A 14 2.37 -5.91 -11.83
CA ARG A 14 3.43 -5.26 -11.03
C ARG A 14 2.96 -4.95 -9.61
N PHE A 15 1.73 -4.50 -9.44
CA PHE A 15 1.16 -4.23 -8.12
C PHE A 15 1.06 -5.52 -7.28
N THR A 16 0.61 -6.62 -7.89
CA THR A 16 0.58 -7.94 -7.23
C THR A 16 1.98 -8.46 -6.89
N GLU A 17 2.96 -8.30 -7.78
CA GLU A 17 4.36 -8.69 -7.52
C GLU A 17 4.94 -7.91 -6.32
N ALA A 18 4.67 -6.61 -6.23
CA ALA A 18 5.08 -5.78 -5.10
C ALA A 18 4.43 -6.27 -3.79
N LYS A 19 3.11 -6.53 -3.79
CA LYS A 19 2.39 -7.09 -2.64
C LYS A 19 3.01 -8.40 -2.16
N ILE A 20 3.25 -9.35 -3.07
CA ILE A 20 3.85 -10.65 -2.71
C ILE A 20 5.25 -10.47 -2.10
N THR A 21 6.04 -9.55 -2.65
CA THR A 21 7.39 -9.26 -2.13
C THR A 21 7.31 -8.68 -0.71
N THR A 22 6.38 -7.75 -0.47
CA THR A 22 6.15 -7.18 0.85
C THR A 22 5.65 -8.22 1.85
N GLU A 23 4.71 -9.09 1.47
CA GLU A 23 4.19 -10.16 2.33
C GLU A 23 5.31 -11.11 2.76
N LYS A 24 6.15 -11.55 1.81
CA LYS A 24 7.32 -12.38 2.11
C LYS A 24 8.34 -11.68 3.01
N ALA A 25 8.50 -10.36 2.89
CA ALA A 25 9.38 -9.59 3.78
C ALA A 25 8.81 -9.54 5.21
N ILE A 26 7.50 -9.37 5.35
CA ILE A 26 6.79 -9.36 6.64
C ILE A 26 6.82 -10.73 7.31
N GLU A 27 6.65 -11.82 6.55
CA GLU A 27 6.71 -13.20 7.05
C GLU A 27 8.05 -13.56 7.73
N GLN A 28 9.12 -12.84 7.41
CA GLN A 28 10.45 -13.05 8.02
C GLN A 28 10.61 -12.38 9.38
N LEU A 29 9.64 -11.55 9.80
CA LEU A 29 9.73 -10.72 11.00
C LEU A 29 8.88 -11.28 12.14
N THR A 30 9.37 -11.12 13.36
CA THR A 30 8.56 -11.23 14.57
C THR A 30 7.64 -10.02 14.70
N GLU A 31 6.61 -10.15 15.54
CA GLU A 31 5.71 -9.04 15.84
C GLU A 31 6.48 -7.83 16.41
N SER A 32 7.41 -8.04 17.33
CA SER A 32 8.24 -6.95 17.88
C SER A 32 9.05 -6.21 16.82
N GLU A 33 9.55 -6.91 15.80
CA GLU A 33 10.32 -6.31 14.70
C GLU A 33 9.42 -5.51 13.75
N LEU A 34 8.14 -5.87 13.60
CA LEU A 34 7.17 -5.07 12.85
C LEU A 34 6.89 -3.71 13.49
N PHE A 35 6.94 -3.63 14.82
CA PHE A 35 6.73 -2.41 15.59
C PHE A 35 8.01 -1.63 15.88
N TRP A 36 9.19 -2.19 15.58
CA TRP A 36 10.47 -1.52 15.78
C TRP A 36 10.64 -0.32 14.84
N SER A 37 11.33 0.72 15.33
CA SER A 37 11.74 1.88 14.55
C SER A 37 13.22 2.22 14.80
N PRO A 38 13.98 2.61 13.77
CA PRO A 38 15.40 2.98 13.92
C PRO A 38 15.67 4.19 14.83
N ASN A 39 14.74 5.15 14.87
CA ASN A 39 14.83 6.38 15.66
C ASN A 39 13.45 7.05 15.79
N GLU A 40 13.37 8.10 16.61
CA GLU A 40 12.13 8.82 16.90
C GLU A 40 11.51 9.53 15.68
N GLU A 41 12.31 9.81 14.65
CA GLU A 41 11.86 10.46 13.41
C GLU A 41 11.40 9.45 12.34
N SER A 42 11.58 8.14 12.60
CA SER A 42 11.25 7.07 11.66
C SER A 42 9.95 6.38 12.03
N ASN A 43 9.16 6.02 11.02
CA ASN A 43 7.99 5.16 11.21
C ASN A 43 8.40 3.69 11.24
N SER A 44 7.77 2.90 12.11
CA SER A 44 7.87 1.44 12.05
C SER A 44 7.16 0.88 10.82
N ILE A 45 7.46 -0.37 10.48
CA ILE A 45 6.81 -1.08 9.36
C ILE A 45 5.28 -1.10 9.57
N ALA A 46 4.82 -1.37 10.80
CA ALA A 46 3.40 -1.37 11.15
C ALA A 46 2.72 0.00 10.87
N ILE A 47 3.38 1.11 11.22
CA ILE A 47 2.86 2.46 10.98
C ILE A 47 2.78 2.74 9.47
N ILE A 48 3.82 2.38 8.71
CA ILE A 48 3.83 2.54 7.25
C ILE A 48 2.68 1.77 6.60
N ILE A 49 2.48 0.50 6.98
CA ILE A 49 1.38 -0.33 6.46
C ILE A 49 0.02 0.30 6.79
N LYS A 50 -0.18 0.79 8.02
CA LYS A 50 -1.41 1.45 8.44
C LYS A 50 -1.71 2.68 7.58
N HIS A 51 -0.71 3.55 7.36
CA HIS A 51 -0.88 4.75 6.53
C HIS A 51 -1.15 4.40 5.07
N MET A 52 -0.43 3.43 4.50
CA MET A 52 -0.63 2.98 3.14
C MET A 52 -2.03 2.40 2.94
N SER A 53 -2.51 1.56 3.87
CA SER A 53 -3.86 1.00 3.84
C SER A 53 -4.93 2.09 3.88
N GLY A 54 -4.84 3.01 4.84
CA GLY A 54 -5.78 4.13 4.94
C GLY A 54 -5.78 5.03 3.70
N ASN A 55 -4.60 5.34 3.16
CA ASN A 55 -4.48 6.11 1.92
C ASN A 55 -5.10 5.39 0.72
N MET A 56 -4.91 4.07 0.61
CA MET A 56 -5.49 3.28 -0.48
C MET A 56 -7.02 3.29 -0.40
N VAL A 57 -7.60 3.08 0.78
CA VAL A 57 -9.06 3.13 0.96
C VAL A 57 -9.61 4.52 0.64
N SER A 58 -8.99 5.58 1.18
CA SER A 58 -9.46 6.96 1.01
C SER A 58 -9.47 7.38 -0.46
N ARG A 59 -8.36 7.14 -1.18
CA ARG A 59 -8.17 7.65 -2.55
C ARG A 59 -8.75 6.75 -3.64
N TRP A 60 -8.93 5.45 -3.37
CA TRP A 60 -9.46 4.52 -4.38
C TRP A 60 -10.95 4.20 -4.21
N THR A 61 -11.61 4.71 -3.17
CA THR A 61 -13.08 4.71 -3.10
C THR A 61 -13.62 5.83 -3.99
N ASP A 62 -14.55 5.52 -4.90
CA ASP A 62 -15.12 6.48 -5.84
C ASP A 62 -14.06 7.29 -6.61
N PHE A 63 -12.94 6.65 -6.95
CA PHE A 63 -11.74 7.27 -7.55
C PHE A 63 -12.01 8.16 -8.78
N LEU A 64 -12.98 7.79 -9.61
CA LEU A 64 -13.33 8.53 -10.82
C LEU A 64 -14.32 9.68 -10.57
N HIS A 65 -14.86 9.79 -9.35
CA HIS A 65 -15.97 10.68 -9.00
C HIS A 65 -15.70 11.57 -7.79
N THR A 66 -14.67 11.31 -7.01
CA THR A 66 -14.29 12.09 -5.82
C THR A 66 -12.78 12.32 -5.78
N ASP A 67 -12.33 13.38 -5.11
CA ASP A 67 -10.91 13.69 -4.90
C ASP A 67 -10.24 12.83 -3.80
N GLY A 68 -11.03 11.97 -3.15
CA GLY A 68 -10.59 11.07 -2.10
C GLY A 68 -10.39 11.73 -0.74
N GLU A 69 -10.73 13.02 -0.57
CA GLU A 69 -10.79 13.68 0.74
C GLU A 69 -12.09 13.28 1.45
N LYS A 70 -11.98 12.92 2.74
CA LYS A 70 -13.09 12.38 3.53
C LYS A 70 -13.30 13.25 4.78
N PRO A 71 -14.53 13.70 5.12
CA PRO A 71 -14.77 14.57 6.26
C PRO A 71 -14.41 13.98 7.62
N ASP A 72 -14.31 12.64 7.69
CA ASP A 72 -14.09 11.83 8.89
C ASP A 72 -12.63 11.35 9.04
N ARG A 73 -11.69 11.97 8.33
CA ARG A 73 -10.27 11.63 8.38
C ARG A 73 -9.56 12.12 9.65
#